data_AF-A0A2J6IYB5-F1
#
_entry.id   AF-A0A2J6IYB5-F1
#
_cell.length_a   1.000
_cell.length_b   1.000
_cell.length_c   1.000
_cell.angle_alpha   90.00
_cell.angle_beta   90.00
_cell.angle_gamma   90.00
#
_symmetry.space_group_name_H-M   'P 1'
#
loop_
_entity.id
_entity.type
_entity.pdbx_description
1 polymer ?
#
loop_
_entity_poly.entity_id
_entity_poly.type
_entity_poly.pdbx_seq_one_letter_code
_entity_poly.pdbx_strand_id
1 'polypeptide(L)'
;MKRLLFLSLILAIPNFAAAAIDMQPGEWEISSTMEMPGMPMKMPASSYTQCLTEEDLIPKSSQQMDNSQCKIISQEQHGGTVTWEIVCDNPQGEMKSRGEITYHGTSFSGEVKTSGGGMPGEMLQKMDGKRLGPCR
;
A
#
# COMPACT_ATOMS: atom_id res chain seq x y z
N MET A 1 3.70 64.46 19.87
CA MET A 1 4.63 63.35 20.20
C MET A 1 3.82 62.17 20.71
N LYS A 2 3.65 61.11 19.92
CA LYS A 2 3.17 59.81 20.41
C LYS A 2 3.61 58.74 19.41
N ARG A 3 4.75 58.11 19.71
CA ARG A 3 5.27 56.97 18.95
C ARG A 3 4.41 55.76 19.32
N LEU A 4 3.51 55.33 18.43
CA LEU A 4 2.83 54.06 18.57
C LEU A 4 3.80 52.95 18.16
N LEU A 5 4.32 52.24 19.15
CA LEU A 5 5.08 51.00 19.00
C LEU A 5 4.11 49.91 18.52
N PHE A 6 4.22 49.51 17.25
CA PHE A 6 3.57 48.31 16.73
C PHE A 6 4.35 47.08 17.21
N LEU A 7 3.81 46.40 18.23
CA LEU A 7 4.31 45.11 18.68
C LEU A 7 3.84 44.05 17.68
N SER A 8 4.69 43.69 16.70
CA SER A 8 4.42 42.58 15.79
C SER A 8 4.48 41.25 16.53
N LEU A 9 3.31 40.66 16.76
CA LEU A 9 3.18 39.30 17.28
C LEU A 9 3.49 38.32 16.14
N ILE A 10 4.71 37.76 16.15
CA ILE A 10 5.12 36.71 15.21
C ILE A 10 4.36 35.44 15.58
N LEU A 11 3.29 35.15 14.83
CA LEU A 11 2.54 33.92 14.94
C LEU A 11 3.40 32.80 14.34
N ALA A 12 4.03 31.97 15.18
CA ALA A 12 4.75 30.78 14.73
C ALA A 12 3.74 29.78 14.17
N ILE A 13 3.69 29.66 12.85
CA ILE A 13 2.86 28.65 12.18
C ILE A 13 3.58 27.30 12.35
N PRO A 14 2.97 26.30 13.01
CA PRO A 14 3.56 24.98 13.07
C PRO A 14 3.55 24.40 11.65
N ASN A 15 4.75 24.19 11.11
CA ASN A 15 4.92 23.55 9.81
C ASN A 15 4.60 22.06 9.99
N PHE A 16 3.34 21.69 9.78
CA PHE A 16 2.95 20.29 9.61
C PHE A 16 3.54 19.82 8.27
N ALA A 17 4.81 19.41 8.29
CA ALA A 17 5.37 18.65 7.19
C ALA A 17 4.62 17.32 7.16
N ALA A 18 3.72 17.15 6.21
CA ALA A 18 3.24 15.83 5.84
C ALA A 18 4.49 15.02 5.51
N ALA A 19 4.80 14.00 6.32
CA ALA A 19 5.92 13.12 6.07
C ALA A 19 5.65 12.46 4.71
N ALA A 20 6.42 12.86 3.70
CA ALA A 20 6.36 12.26 2.37
C ALA A 20 6.74 10.79 2.48
N ILE A 21 6.09 9.96 1.67
CA ILE A 21 6.38 8.53 1.63
C ILE A 21 7.83 8.30 1.21
N ASP A 22 8.54 7.46 1.95
CA ASP A 22 9.94 7.13 1.67
C ASP A 22 10.02 5.99 0.63
N MET A 23 9.42 6.22 -0.54
CA MET A 23 9.40 5.28 -1.67
C MET A 23 10.23 5.87 -2.82
N GLN A 24 11.11 5.07 -3.43
CA GLN A 24 11.82 5.47 -4.65
C GLN A 24 11.16 4.89 -5.90
N PRO A 25 10.72 5.74 -6.86
CA PRO A 25 10.18 5.28 -8.15
C PRO A 25 11.14 4.34 -8.88
N GLY A 26 10.60 3.30 -9.51
CA GLY A 26 11.44 2.34 -10.24
C GLY A 26 10.82 0.97 -10.47
N GLU A 27 11.65 0.07 -10.99
CA GLU A 27 11.37 -1.36 -11.09
C GLU A 27 11.59 -2.01 -9.73
N TRP A 28 10.61 -2.77 -9.25
CA TRP A 28 10.64 -3.46 -7.96
C TRP A 28 10.44 -4.96 -8.15
N GLU A 29 11.30 -5.77 -7.51
CA GLU A 29 11.05 -7.19 -7.29
C GLU A 29 10.22 -7.35 -6.02
N ILE A 30 9.13 -8.09 -6.12
CA ILE A 30 8.16 -8.29 -5.04
C ILE A 30 8.05 -9.78 -4.81
N SER A 31 8.36 -10.22 -3.61
CA SER A 31 8.19 -11.59 -3.15
C SER A 31 6.96 -11.65 -2.27
N SER A 32 6.09 -12.64 -2.49
CA SER A 32 4.90 -12.84 -1.67
C SER A 32 4.80 -14.28 -1.17
N THR A 33 4.23 -14.43 0.02
CA THR A 33 3.87 -15.73 0.60
C THR A 33 2.42 -15.69 1.04
N MET A 34 1.74 -16.83 0.96
CA MET A 34 0.32 -16.93 1.23
C MET A 34 0.04 -17.94 2.34
N GLU A 35 -0.73 -17.52 3.32
CA GLU A 35 -1.21 -18.31 4.45
C GLU A 35 -2.75 -18.43 4.31
N MET A 36 -3.24 -19.66 4.14
CA MET A 36 -4.68 -19.95 4.00
C MET A 36 -5.18 -20.81 5.17
N PRO A 37 -6.36 -20.51 5.74
CA PRO A 37 -6.98 -21.34 6.75
C PRO A 37 -7.21 -22.78 6.25
N GLY A 38 -6.91 -23.77 7.09
CA GLY A 38 -7.16 -25.18 6.78
C GLY A 38 -6.09 -25.88 5.93
N MET A 39 -5.04 -25.17 5.50
CA MET A 39 -3.89 -25.75 4.82
C MET A 39 -2.68 -25.80 5.77
N PRO A 40 -2.14 -27.00 6.11
CA PRO A 40 -1.03 -27.13 7.06
C PRO A 40 0.32 -26.71 6.48
N MET A 41 0.42 -26.49 5.17
CA MET A 41 1.65 -26.07 4.49
C MET A 41 1.55 -24.64 3.98
N LYS A 42 2.59 -23.84 4.23
CA LYS A 42 2.77 -22.53 3.59
C LYS A 42 3.00 -22.76 2.10
N MET A 43 2.31 -22.02 1.26
CA MET A 43 2.55 -22.05 -0.19
C MET A 43 3.98 -21.55 -0.47
N PRO A 44 4.66 -22.07 -1.51
CA PRO A 44 5.96 -21.55 -1.93
C PRO A 44 5.87 -20.05 -2.19
N ALA A 45 6.93 -19.32 -1.82
CA ALA A 45 7.03 -17.92 -2.18
C ALA A 45 7.02 -17.76 -3.71
N SER A 46 6.30 -16.77 -4.21
CA SER A 46 6.37 -16.36 -5.60
C SER A 46 6.95 -14.95 -5.69
N SER A 47 7.72 -14.71 -6.74
CA SER A 47 8.32 -13.39 -6.99
C SER A 47 7.94 -12.90 -8.38
N TYR A 48 7.70 -11.59 -8.48
CA TYR A 48 7.40 -10.92 -9.73
C TYR A 48 7.99 -9.51 -9.71
N THR A 49 8.03 -8.87 -10.87
CA THR A 49 8.59 -7.54 -11.02
C THR A 49 7.52 -6.58 -11.51
N GLN A 50 7.44 -5.39 -10.91
CA GLN A 50 6.49 -4.34 -11.29
C GLN A 50 7.16 -2.97 -11.24
N CYS A 51 6.80 -2.08 -12.17
CA CYS A 51 7.13 -0.65 -12.07
C CYS A 51 6.19 0.01 -11.06
N LEU A 52 6.76 0.71 -10.08
CA LEU A 52 6.02 1.48 -9.07
C LEU A 52 6.42 2.95 -9.13
N THR A 53 5.46 3.84 -8.89
CA THR A 53 5.65 5.30 -8.83
C THR A 53 5.02 5.85 -7.56
N GLU A 54 5.31 7.11 -7.22
CA GLU A 54 4.66 7.79 -6.08
C GLU A 54 3.14 7.97 -6.27
N GLU A 55 2.65 7.89 -7.51
CA GLU A 55 1.24 7.95 -7.85
C GLU A 55 0.56 6.57 -7.80
N ASP A 56 1.34 5.47 -7.87
CA ASP A 56 0.88 4.07 -7.86
C ASP A 56 1.67 3.25 -6.83
N LEU A 57 1.40 3.54 -5.56
CA LEU A 57 2.09 2.97 -4.40
C LEU A 57 1.59 1.58 -4.00
N ILE A 58 0.56 1.06 -4.65
CA ILE A 58 -0.04 -0.24 -4.32
C ILE A 58 0.41 -1.25 -5.39
N PRO A 59 1.26 -2.23 -5.03
CA PRO A 59 1.55 -3.35 -5.91
C PRO A 59 0.26 -4.04 -6.32
N LYS A 60 0.05 -4.19 -7.62
CA LYS A 60 -1.14 -4.85 -8.13
C LYS A 60 -0.83 -6.32 -8.24
N SER A 61 -1.63 -7.14 -7.57
CA SER A 61 -1.59 -8.58 -7.85
C SER A 61 -2.18 -8.84 -9.24
N SER A 62 -1.81 -9.96 -9.87
CA SER A 62 -2.39 -10.38 -11.14
C SER A 62 -3.92 -10.41 -11.12
N GLN A 63 -4.51 -10.80 -9.98
CA GLN A 63 -5.98 -10.81 -9.79
C GLN A 63 -6.61 -9.41 -9.82
N GLN A 64 -5.89 -8.37 -9.40
CA GLN A 64 -6.36 -6.97 -9.46
C GLN A 64 -6.17 -6.33 -10.83
N MET A 65 -5.12 -6.70 -11.56
CA MET A 65 -4.84 -6.17 -12.90
C MET A 65 -5.87 -6.62 -13.95
N ASP A 66 -6.41 -7.83 -13.79
CA ASP A 66 -7.30 -8.43 -14.80
C ASP A 66 -8.80 -8.19 -14.54
N ASN A 67 -9.19 -7.63 -13.39
CA ASN A 67 -10.60 -7.54 -13.01
C ASN A 67 -11.13 -6.09 -13.01
N SER A 68 -11.93 -5.77 -14.04
CA SER A 68 -12.64 -4.48 -14.16
C SER A 68 -13.72 -4.24 -13.10
N GLN A 69 -14.00 -5.24 -12.25
CA GLN A 69 -14.99 -5.17 -11.17
C GLN A 69 -14.38 -4.86 -9.79
N CYS A 70 -13.08 -4.56 -9.71
CA CYS A 70 -12.43 -4.16 -8.46
C CYS A 70 -12.44 -2.63 -8.29
N LYS A 71 -12.86 -2.16 -7.12
CA LYS A 71 -12.89 -0.75 -6.72
C LYS A 71 -12.04 -0.54 -5.49
N ILE A 72 -11.15 0.45 -5.53
CA ILE A 72 -10.48 0.97 -4.33
C ILE A 72 -11.53 1.82 -3.59
N ILE A 73 -11.87 1.43 -2.37
CA ILE A 73 -12.87 2.13 -1.55
C ILE A 73 -12.24 3.05 -0.53
N SER A 74 -11.00 2.78 -0.13
CA SER A 74 -10.19 3.67 0.69
C SER A 74 -8.71 3.49 0.36
N GLN A 75 -7.98 4.60 0.47
CA GLN A 75 -6.53 4.61 0.42
C GLN A 75 -6.05 5.75 1.31
N GLU A 76 -5.20 5.43 2.28
CA GLU A 76 -4.65 6.39 3.21
C GLU A 76 -3.13 6.27 3.25
N GLN A 77 -2.47 7.40 3.47
CA GLN A 77 -1.03 7.48 3.63
C GLN A 77 -0.72 8.13 4.97
N HIS A 78 0.01 7.42 5.82
CA HIS A 78 0.43 7.88 7.14
C HIS A 78 1.93 7.68 7.27
N GLY A 79 2.70 8.75 7.01
CA GLY A 79 4.15 8.69 6.97
C GLY A 79 4.66 7.77 5.87
N GLY A 80 5.46 6.76 6.26
CA GLY A 80 6.00 5.76 5.32
C GLY A 80 5.02 4.64 4.96
N THR A 81 3.82 4.62 5.54
CA THR A 81 2.86 3.52 5.39
C THR A 81 1.67 3.90 4.51
N VAL A 82 1.35 3.04 3.55
CA VAL A 82 0.15 3.09 2.72
C VAL A 82 -0.80 1.99 3.18
N THR A 83 -2.04 2.35 3.47
CA THR A 83 -3.12 1.39 3.73
C THR A 83 -4.19 1.55 2.66
N TRP A 84 -4.81 0.45 2.26
CA TRP A 84 -5.87 0.48 1.27
C TRP A 84 -6.91 -0.60 1.52
N GLU A 85 -8.12 -0.34 1.04
CA GLU A 85 -9.18 -1.33 0.98
C GLU A 85 -9.76 -1.39 -0.44
N ILE A 86 -9.89 -2.61 -0.95
CA ILE A 86 -10.38 -2.92 -2.29
C ILE A 86 -11.54 -3.90 -2.16
N VAL A 87 -12.60 -3.60 -2.89
CA VAL A 87 -13.78 -4.46 -3.02
C VAL A 87 -13.89 -4.90 -4.47
N CYS A 88 -13.94 -6.20 -4.71
CA CYS A 88 -14.13 -6.79 -6.02
C CYS A 88 -15.43 -7.57 -6.06
N ASP A 89 -16.29 -7.28 -7.02
CA ASP A 89 -17.46 -8.10 -7.29
C ASP A 89 -17.04 -9.31 -8.15
N ASN A 90 -17.43 -10.52 -7.73
CA ASN A 90 -17.25 -11.73 -8.52
C ASN A 90 -18.55 -12.57 -8.55
N PRO A 91 -18.69 -13.53 -9.48
CA PRO A 91 -19.92 -14.34 -9.57
C PRO A 91 -20.28 -15.14 -8.31
N GLN A 92 -19.30 -15.42 -7.44
CA GLN A 92 -19.44 -16.16 -6.19
C GLN A 92 -19.75 -15.25 -4.98
N GLY A 93 -19.65 -13.92 -5.14
CA GLY A 93 -19.95 -12.92 -4.13
C GLY A 93 -18.92 -11.80 -4.05
N GLU A 94 -19.16 -10.85 -3.17
CA GLU A 94 -18.24 -9.75 -2.90
C GLU A 94 -16.96 -10.27 -2.23
N MET A 95 -15.80 -9.85 -2.75
CA MET A 95 -14.48 -10.10 -2.18
C MET A 95 -13.91 -8.79 -1.65
N LYS A 96 -13.42 -8.80 -0.40
CA LYS A 96 -12.78 -7.65 0.24
C LYS A 96 -11.31 -7.93 0.49
N SER A 97 -10.46 -6.98 0.14
CA SER A 97 -9.02 -7.02 0.36
C SER A 97 -8.57 -5.77 1.10
N ARG A 98 -7.91 -5.94 2.24
CA ARG A 98 -7.32 -4.85 3.04
C ARG A 98 -5.81 -5.05 3.07
N GLY A 99 -5.07 -4.03 2.64
CA GLY A 99 -3.61 -4.09 2.57
C GLY A 99 -2.94 -2.96 3.33
N GLU A 100 -1.72 -3.22 3.76
CA GLU A 100 -0.80 -2.25 4.34
C GLU A 100 0.62 -2.52 3.82
N ILE A 101 1.33 -1.46 3.41
CA ILE A 101 2.75 -1.51 3.05
C ILE A 101 3.47 -0.35 3.72
N THR A 102 4.63 -0.62 4.31
CA THR A 102 5.56 0.40 4.77
C THR A 102 6.79 0.44 3.88
N TYR A 103 7.09 1.61 3.32
CA TYR A 103 8.24 1.86 2.47
C TYR A 103 9.44 2.39 3.26
N HIS A 104 10.63 1.93 2.87
CA HIS A 104 11.94 2.26 3.44
C HIS A 104 12.97 2.47 2.32
N GLY A 105 12.79 3.54 1.55
CA GLY A 105 13.60 3.96 0.41
C GLY A 105 13.56 2.97 -0.76
N THR A 106 14.42 1.94 -0.67
CA THR A 106 14.61 0.90 -1.71
C THR A 106 14.07 -0.47 -1.31
N SER A 107 13.37 -0.54 -0.18
CA SER A 107 12.70 -1.74 0.31
C SER A 107 11.30 -1.41 0.82
N PHE A 108 10.42 -2.41 0.86
CA PHE A 108 9.17 -2.32 1.60
C PHE A 108 8.81 -3.68 2.19
N SER A 109 7.99 -3.68 3.24
CA SER A 109 7.30 -4.87 3.73
C SER A 109 5.81 -4.55 3.87
N GLY A 110 4.97 -5.56 3.70
CA GLY A 110 3.53 -5.38 3.80
C GLY A 110 2.75 -6.66 3.95
N GLU A 111 1.47 -6.50 4.22
CA GLU A 111 0.51 -7.59 4.31
C GLU A 111 -0.81 -7.23 3.65
N VAL A 112 -1.48 -8.24 3.09
CA VAL A 112 -2.80 -8.12 2.48
C VAL A 112 -3.67 -9.23 3.05
N LYS A 113 -4.82 -8.85 3.59
CA LYS A 113 -5.85 -9.75 4.09
C LYS A 113 -7.02 -9.74 3.14
N THR A 114 -7.38 -10.91 2.62
CA THR A 114 -8.46 -11.06 1.65
C THR A 114 -9.51 -12.02 2.16
N SER A 115 -10.79 -11.64 2.06
CA SER A 115 -11.93 -12.42 2.55
C SER A 115 -13.14 -12.29 1.61
N GLY A 116 -14.11 -13.20 1.74
CA GLY A 116 -15.30 -13.22 0.88
C GLY A 116 -15.09 -13.96 -0.44
N GLY A 117 -15.94 -13.68 -1.44
CA GLY A 117 -15.87 -14.29 -2.77
C GLY A 117 -15.96 -15.82 -2.81
N GLY A 118 -16.64 -16.42 -1.83
CA GLY A 118 -16.76 -17.89 -1.69
C GLY A 118 -15.56 -18.58 -1.04
N MET A 119 -14.56 -17.84 -0.55
CA MET A 119 -13.42 -18.43 0.16
C MET A 119 -13.79 -18.88 1.58
N PRO A 120 -13.25 -20.00 2.08
CA PRO A 120 -13.61 -20.58 3.37
C PRO A 120 -13.07 -19.82 4.59
N GLY A 121 -12.35 -18.72 4.40
CA GLY A 121 -11.80 -17.89 5.48
C GLY A 121 -11.00 -16.69 4.97
N GLU A 122 -10.38 -15.96 5.90
CA GLU A 122 -9.46 -14.86 5.59
C GLU A 122 -8.09 -15.41 5.19
N MET A 123 -7.63 -15.04 4.01
CA MET A 123 -6.31 -15.35 3.49
C MET A 123 -5.35 -14.22 3.87
N LEU A 124 -4.17 -14.56 4.37
CA LEU A 124 -3.11 -13.60 4.66
C LEU A 124 -1.99 -13.76 3.63
N GLN A 125 -1.71 -12.70 2.89
CA GLN A 125 -0.57 -12.59 2.01
C GLN A 125 0.46 -11.65 2.65
N LYS A 126 1.69 -12.12 2.82
CA LYS A 126 2.82 -11.27 3.23
C LYS A 126 3.67 -10.94 2.01
N MET A 127 4.17 -9.72 1.95
CA MET A 127 4.94 -9.23 0.82
C MET A 127 6.19 -8.50 1.28
N ASP A 128 7.28 -8.70 0.56
CA ASP A 128 8.52 -7.95 0.68
C ASP A 128 8.94 -7.46 -0.69
N GLY A 129 9.34 -6.20 -0.76
CA GLY A 129 9.74 -5.53 -2.00
C GLY A 129 11.17 -5.04 -1.96
N LYS A 130 11.86 -5.14 -3.09
CA LYS A 130 13.19 -4.57 -3.30
C LYS A 130 13.28 -3.85 -4.63
N ARG A 131 13.74 -2.60 -4.60
CA ARG A 131 13.97 -1.80 -5.81
C ARG A 131 15.17 -2.35 -6.59
N LEU A 132 14.97 -2.61 -7.88
CA LEU A 132 15.98 -3.09 -8.82
C LEU A 132 16.65 -1.94 -9.57
N GLY A 133 15.96 -0.82 -9.79
CA GLY A 133 16.48 0.31 -10.55
C GLY A 133 15.37 1.13 -11.20
N PRO A 134 15.67 1.91 -12.26
CA PRO A 134 14.65 2.54 -13.09
C PRO A 134 13.72 1.51 -13.74
N CYS A 135 12.48 1.90 -14.07
CA CYS A 135 11.61 1.06 -14.91
C CYS A 135 12.20 0.89 -16.32
N ARG A 136 11.95 -0.27 -16.93
CA ARG A 136 12.41 -0.62 -18.27
C ARG A 136 11.47 -0.15 -19.37
#